data_AF-A0AAV7D7G5-F1
#
_entry.id   AF-A0AAV7D7G5-F1
#
_cell.length_a   1.000
_cell.length_b   1.000
_cell.length_c   1.000
_cell.angle_alpha   90.00
_cell.angle_beta   90.00
_cell.angle_gamma   90.00
#
_symmetry.space_group_name_H-M   'P 1'
#
loop_
_entity.id
_entity.type
_entity.pdbx_description
1 polymer ?
#
loop_
_entity_poly.entity_id
_entity_poly.type
_entity_poly.pdbx_seq_one_letter_code
_entity_poly.pdbx_strand_id
1 'polypeptide(L)'
;MPFADFSSLKLQLTPQDLPSTMMNSDMDALELENQVELEEKTRLINQVLELQHTLEDLSARVDAVKEENLKLKSENQVLGQYIENLMSASSVFQTTDTKSKRK
;
A
#
# COMPACT_ATOMS: atom_id res chain seq x y z
N MET A 1 -80.77 43.59 -33.91
CA MET A 1 -79.51 44.27 -34.29
C MET A 1 -78.66 44.46 -33.04
N PRO A 2 -77.36 44.18 -33.10
CA PRO A 2 -76.73 43.28 -32.13
C PRO A 2 -75.45 43.83 -31.46
N PHE A 3 -74.90 43.02 -30.55
CA PHE A 3 -73.50 43.00 -30.04
C PHE A 3 -73.09 44.03 -29.00
N ALA A 4 -72.81 43.55 -27.79
CA ALA A 4 -71.43 43.45 -27.30
C ALA A 4 -71.39 42.56 -26.05
N ASP A 5 -70.73 41.42 -26.22
CA ASP A 5 -70.36 40.46 -25.19
C ASP A 5 -69.13 41.01 -24.44
N PHE A 6 -69.25 41.23 -23.12
CA PHE A 6 -68.14 41.66 -22.27
C PHE A 6 -67.41 40.47 -21.61
N SER A 7 -67.36 39.33 -22.30
CA SER A 7 -66.46 38.19 -22.02
C SER A 7 -64.96 38.50 -22.22
N SER A 8 -64.54 39.78 -22.13
CA SER A 8 -63.19 40.25 -22.48
C SER A 8 -62.60 41.19 -21.42
N LEU A 9 -62.35 40.64 -20.24
CA LEU A 9 -61.16 40.99 -19.47
C LEU A 9 -60.42 39.69 -19.09
N LYS A 10 -60.16 38.86 -20.11
CA LYS A 10 -58.94 38.04 -20.10
C LYS A 10 -57.78 39.01 -20.18
N LEU A 11 -57.22 39.39 -19.02
CA LEU A 11 -55.85 39.88 -18.99
C LEU A 11 -54.96 38.67 -19.28
N GLN A 12 -54.79 38.45 -20.58
CA GLN A 12 -53.99 37.41 -21.17
C GLN A 12 -52.55 37.94 -21.17
N LEU A 13 -51.75 37.54 -20.18
CA LEU A 13 -50.31 37.66 -20.25
C LEU A 13 -49.71 36.25 -20.26
N THR A 14 -49.32 35.82 -21.45
CA THR A 14 -48.45 34.68 -21.72
C THR A 14 -47.57 35.08 -22.90
N PRO A 15 -46.42 34.46 -23.17
CA PRO A 15 -45.43 33.79 -22.30
C PRO A 15 -44.03 34.43 -22.51
N GLN A 16 -43.06 34.21 -21.62
CA GLN A 16 -41.63 33.98 -21.96
C GLN A 16 -40.75 33.95 -20.70
N ASP A 17 -40.22 32.75 -20.44
CA ASP A 17 -38.82 32.48 -20.09
C ASP A 17 -38.19 33.28 -18.95
N LEU A 18 -38.51 32.92 -17.71
CA LEU A 18 -37.49 32.98 -16.66
C LEU A 18 -36.54 31.79 -16.87
N PRO A 19 -35.22 32.00 -16.95
CA PRO A 19 -34.28 30.90 -16.97
C PRO A 19 -34.25 30.29 -15.57
N SER A 20 -35.01 29.22 -15.34
CA SER A 20 -34.69 28.26 -14.27
C SER A 20 -33.37 27.51 -14.52
N THR A 21 -32.63 27.90 -15.56
CA THR A 21 -31.33 27.35 -15.97
C THR A 21 -30.15 27.83 -15.10
N MET A 22 -30.28 28.90 -14.30
CA MET A 22 -29.11 29.49 -13.61
C MET A 22 -28.80 28.90 -12.21
N MET A 23 -29.42 27.79 -11.80
CA MET A 23 -29.07 27.10 -10.54
C MET A 23 -28.78 25.59 -10.69
N ASN A 24 -28.72 25.06 -11.92
CA ASN A 24 -28.35 23.66 -12.16
C ASN A 24 -26.85 23.49 -12.51
N SER A 25 -26.21 24.51 -13.08
CA SER A 25 -24.81 24.43 -13.51
C SER A 25 -23.79 24.33 -12.38
N ASP A 26 -24.08 24.95 -11.23
CA ASP A 26 -23.17 24.94 -10.08
C ASP A 26 -23.30 23.66 -9.25
N MET A 27 -24.49 23.05 -9.23
CA MET A 27 -24.71 21.75 -8.58
C MET A 27 -24.01 20.62 -9.33
N ASP A 28 -24.13 20.60 -10.67
CA ASP A 28 -23.48 19.59 -11.52
C ASP A 28 -21.94 19.70 -11.48
N ALA A 29 -21.41 20.92 -11.34
CA ALA A 29 -19.96 21.15 -11.21
C ALA A 29 -19.41 20.64 -9.87
N LEU A 30 -20.13 20.86 -8.77
CA LEU A 30 -19.75 20.37 -7.44
C LEU A 30 -19.84 18.84 -7.33
N GLU A 31 -20.84 18.22 -7.97
CA GLU A 31 -20.97 16.76 -8.01
C GLU A 31 -19.84 16.11 -8.83
N LEU A 32 -19.44 16.74 -9.94
CA LEU A 32 -18.30 16.30 -10.74
C LEU A 32 -16.97 16.41 -9.97
N GLU A 33 -16.76 17.49 -9.23
CA GLU A 33 -15.56 17.67 -8.39
C GLU A 33 -15.46 16.60 -7.28
N ASN A 34 -16.58 16.33 -6.59
CA ASN A 34 -16.63 15.27 -5.58
C ASN A 34 -16.39 13.86 -6.19
N GLN A 35 -16.90 13.62 -7.39
CA GLN A 35 -16.68 12.36 -8.10
C GLN A 35 -15.20 12.16 -8.46
N VAL A 36 -14.52 13.21 -8.93
CA VAL A 36 -13.08 13.18 -9.23
C VAL A 36 -12.27 12.93 -7.95
N GLU A 37 -12.59 13.61 -6.84
CA GLU A 37 -11.92 13.39 -5.56
C GLU A 37 -12.11 11.93 -5.07
N LEU A 38 -13.32 11.38 -5.22
CA LEU A 38 -13.61 10.00 -4.85
C LEU A 38 -12.82 9.00 -5.70
N GLU A 39 -12.66 9.26 -6.99
CA GLU A 39 -11.85 8.44 -7.89
C GLU A 39 -10.36 8.49 -7.53
N GLU A 40 -9.82 9.66 -7.24
CA GLU A 40 -8.44 9.81 -6.78
C GLU A 40 -8.21 9.09 -5.46
N LYS A 41 -9.11 9.24 -4.49
CA LYS A 41 -9.06 8.51 -3.23
C LYS A 41 -9.10 7.00 -3.45
N THR A 42 -9.94 6.51 -4.36
CA THR A 42 -10.01 5.09 -4.71
C THR A 42 -8.71 4.59 -5.34
N ARG A 43 -8.10 5.38 -6.24
CA ARG A 43 -6.79 5.06 -6.83
C ARG A 43 -5.69 4.98 -5.78
N LEU A 44 -5.64 5.93 -4.85
CA LEU A 44 -4.67 5.93 -3.75
C LEU A 44 -4.86 4.73 -2.81
N ILE A 45 -6.11 4.38 -2.49
CA ILE A 45 -6.40 3.19 -1.68
C ILE A 45 -5.87 1.93 -2.37
N ASN A 46 -6.11 1.76 -3.67
CA ASN A 46 -5.61 0.60 -4.41
C ASN A 46 -4.08 0.54 -4.42
N GLN A 47 -3.40 1.67 -4.63
CA GLN A 47 -1.94 1.73 -4.57
C GLN A 47 -1.41 1.34 -3.17
N VAL A 48 -2.06 1.81 -2.10
CA VAL A 48 -1.69 1.43 -0.73
C VAL A 48 -1.88 -0.07 -0.51
N LEU A 49 -2.97 -0.66 -1.01
CA LEU A 49 -3.23 -2.10 -0.88
C LEU A 49 -2.20 -2.95 -1.63
N GLU A 50 -1.82 -2.55 -2.85
CA GLU A 50 -0.76 -3.23 -3.61
C GLU A 50 0.60 -3.18 -2.89
N LEU A 51 0.94 -2.03 -2.34
CA LEU A 51 2.17 -1.85 -1.55
C LEU A 51 2.15 -2.69 -0.27
N GLN A 52 1.01 -2.75 0.41
CA GLN A 52 0.85 -3.60 1.60
C GLN A 52 1.04 -5.08 1.27
N HIS A 53 0.45 -5.56 0.18
CA HIS A 53 0.63 -6.95 -0.25
C HIS A 53 2.09 -7.25 -0.59
N THR A 54 2.76 -6.35 -1.34
CA THR A 54 4.18 -6.48 -1.66
C THR A 54 5.07 -6.50 -0.40
N LEU A 55 4.73 -5.66 0.58
CA LEU A 55 5.47 -5.61 1.85
C LEU A 55 5.29 -6.87 2.67
N GLU A 56 4.08 -7.44 2.70
CA GLU A 56 3.79 -8.71 3.38
C GLU A 56 4.60 -9.86 2.77
N ASP A 57 4.60 -9.98 1.43
CA ASP A 57 5.39 -10.98 0.70
C ASP A 57 6.89 -10.83 0.99
N LEU A 58 7.39 -9.59 1.01
CA LEU A 58 8.79 -9.33 1.32
C LEU A 58 9.11 -9.70 2.79
N SER A 59 8.21 -9.40 3.72
CA SER A 59 8.37 -9.76 5.13
C SER A 59 8.45 -11.28 5.29
N ALA A 60 7.54 -12.02 4.66
CA ALA A 60 7.54 -13.48 4.71
C ALA A 60 8.85 -14.06 4.15
N ARG A 61 9.35 -13.50 3.03
CA ARG A 61 10.64 -13.91 2.45
C ARG A 61 11.83 -13.62 3.37
N VAL A 62 11.83 -12.47 4.05
CA VAL A 62 12.86 -12.13 5.03
C VAL A 62 12.88 -13.14 6.18
N ASP A 63 11.71 -13.53 6.68
CA ASP A 63 11.62 -14.49 7.77
C ASP A 63 12.09 -15.90 7.35
N ALA A 64 11.76 -16.33 6.13
CA ALA A 64 12.28 -17.58 5.56
C ALA A 64 13.81 -17.57 5.45
N VAL A 65 14.40 -16.47 4.96
CA VAL A 65 15.86 -16.33 4.86
C VAL A 65 16.52 -16.32 6.23
N LYS A 66 15.91 -15.67 7.24
CA LYS A 66 16.42 -15.71 8.61
C LYS A 66 16.40 -17.13 9.19
N GLU A 67 15.33 -17.88 8.96
CA GLU A 67 15.23 -19.26 9.43
C GLU A 67 16.31 -20.16 8.79
N GLU A 68 16.51 -20.05 7.47
CA GLU A 68 17.58 -20.77 6.77
C GLU A 68 18.97 -20.38 7.30
N ASN A 69 19.19 -19.08 7.55
CA ASN A 69 20.47 -18.61 8.13
C ASN A 69 20.74 -19.21 9.52
N LEU A 70 19.72 -19.32 10.36
CA LEU A 70 19.85 -19.95 11.68
C LEU A 70 20.19 -21.44 11.57
N LYS A 71 19.55 -22.16 10.64
CA LYS A 71 19.86 -23.57 10.36
C LYS A 71 21.32 -23.73 9.94
N LEU A 72 21.78 -22.92 8.98
CA LEU A 72 23.17 -22.95 8.51
C LEU A 72 24.18 -22.60 9.62
N LYS A 73 23.87 -21.63 10.49
CA LYS A 73 24.72 -21.31 11.64
C LYS A 73 24.82 -22.49 12.61
N SER A 74 23.73 -23.19 12.87
CA SER A 74 23.73 -24.36 13.75
C SER A 74 24.55 -25.52 13.16
N GLU A 75 24.44 -25.77 11.85
CA GLU A 75 25.23 -26.79 11.17
C GLU A 75 26.72 -26.44 11.18
N ASN A 76 27.05 -25.20 10.84
CA ASN A 76 28.44 -24.73 10.88
C ASN A 76 29.04 -24.79 12.28
N GLN A 77 28.26 -24.57 13.34
CA GLN A 77 28.73 -24.74 14.70
C GLN A 77 29.09 -26.20 15.00
N VAL A 78 28.23 -27.15 14.60
CA VAL A 78 28.48 -28.59 14.79
C VAL A 78 29.72 -29.03 14.00
N LEU A 79 29.85 -28.59 12.74
CA LEU A 79 31.00 -28.88 11.90
C LEU A 79 32.29 -28.26 12.47
N GLY A 80 32.23 -27.03 12.96
CA GLY A 80 33.34 -26.35 13.62
C GLY A 80 33.85 -27.13 14.82
N GLN A 81 32.94 -27.57 15.70
CA GLN A 81 33.31 -28.40 16.86
C GLN A 81 33.93 -29.74 16.44
N TYR A 82 33.40 -30.38 15.40
CA TYR A 82 33.95 -31.62 14.88
C TYR A 82 35.41 -31.44 14.41
N ILE A 83 35.69 -30.35 13.69
CA ILE A 83 37.04 -30.00 13.23
C ILE A 83 37.96 -29.74 14.43
N GLU A 84 37.52 -28.95 15.41
CA GLU A 84 38.28 -28.69 16.64
C GLU A 84 38.63 -29.97 17.40
N ASN A 85 37.68 -30.90 17.51
CA ASN A 85 37.89 -32.19 18.16
C ASN A 85 38.93 -33.03 17.42
N LEU A 86 38.91 -33.03 16.09
CA LEU A 86 39.92 -33.72 15.28
C LEU A 86 41.31 -33.09 15.43
N MET A 87 41.39 -31.76 15.42
CA MET A 87 42.66 -31.05 15.59
C MET A 87 43.27 -31.27 16.97
N SER A 88 42.45 -31.27 18.03
CA SER A 88 42.93 -31.49 19.41
C SER A 88 43.30 -32.95 19.70
N ALA A 89 42.58 -33.92 19.12
CA ALA A 89 42.87 -35.34 19.30
C ALA A 89 44.06 -35.82 18.45
N SER A 90 44.39 -35.13 17.35
CA SER A 90 45.51 -35.47 16.50
C SER A 90 46.81 -34.84 16.99
N SER A 91 47.77 -35.69 17.36
CA SER A 91 49.13 -35.27 17.74
C SER A 91 49.88 -34.50 16.64
N VAL A 92 49.44 -34.59 15.38
CA VAL A 92 50.04 -33.87 14.24
C VAL A 92 49.71 -32.37 14.26
N PHE A 93 48.60 -31.99 14.88
CA PHE A 93 48.15 -30.59 14.95
C PHE A 93 48.43 -29.93 16.30
N GLN A 94 49.04 -30.65 17.25
CA GLN A 94 49.52 -30.00 18.47
C GLN A 94 50.66 -29.06 18.10
N THR A 95 50.38 -27.76 18.18
CA THR A 95 51.43 -26.74 18.19
C THR A 95 52.46 -27.16 19.21
N THR A 96 53.71 -27.29 18.78
CA THR A 96 54.82 -27.40 19.71
C THR A 96 54.89 -26.10 20.49
N ASP A 97 54.11 -26.01 21.57
CA ASP A 97 54.36 -25.07 22.66
C ASP A 97 55.73 -25.46 23.21
N THR A 98 56.78 -24.95 22.57
CA THR A 98 58.10 -24.92 23.17
C THR A 98 57.95 -24.00 24.37
N LYS A 99 57.69 -24.63 25.53
CA LYS A 99 57.67 -24.03 26.85
C LYS A 99 58.83 -23.05 26.95
N SER A 100 58.56 -21.76 26.82
CA SER A 100 59.40 -20.69 27.35
C SER A 100 59.35 -20.76 28.86
N LYS A 101 60.09 -21.71 29.41
CA LYS A 101 60.36 -21.87 30.83
C LYS A 101 61.84 -21.55 31.04
N ARG A 102 62.17 -20.26 31.21
CA ARG A 102 63.42 -19.77 31.81
C ARG A 102 62.97 -18.67 32.79
N LYS A 103 62.84 -19.00 34.07
CA LYS A 103 63.84 -18.83 35.15
C LYS A 103 64.33 -17.40 35.25
#